data_AF-A0A7C1Q4R0-F1
#
_entry.id   AF-A0A7C1Q4R0-F1
#
_cell.length_a   1.000
_cell.length_b   1.000
_cell.length_c   1.000
_cell.angle_alpha   90.00
_cell.angle_beta   90.00
_cell.angle_gamma   90.00
#
_symmetry.space_group_name_H-M   'P 1'
#
loop_
_entity.id
_entity.type
_entity.pdbx_description
1 polymer ?
#
loop_
_entity_poly.entity_id
_entity_poly.type
_entity_poly.pdbx_seq_one_letter_code
_entity_poly.pdbx_strand_id
1 'polypeptide(L)'
;MMKYLFAFGIICVVLLLYGGADVFTNQYDDSYITYRYAVNLANGDGLVFNVGERVDAASSFLYTVILAMFYKIGISPETMSIILSLTSLGIICVLII
;
A
#
# COMPACT_ATOMS: atom_id res chain seq x y z
N MET A 1 -19.44 15.50 -22.72
CA MET A 1 -19.46 14.67 -21.50
C MET A 1 -18.76 13.32 -21.71
N MET A 2 -19.28 12.42 -22.56
CA MET A 2 -18.70 11.08 -22.79
C MET A 2 -17.26 11.05 -23.35
N LYS A 3 -16.86 12.06 -24.12
CA LYS A 3 -15.51 12.19 -24.70
C LYS A 3 -14.42 12.52 -23.66
N TYR A 4 -14.77 13.24 -22.59
CA TYR A 4 -13.85 13.57 -21.50
C TYR A 4 -13.65 12.38 -20.55
N LEU A 5 -14.69 11.56 -20.38
CA LEU A 5 -14.63 10.32 -19.61
C LEU A 5 -13.65 9.31 -20.24
N PHE A 6 -13.68 9.20 -21.57
CA PHE A 6 -12.79 8.30 -22.30
C PHE A 6 -11.33 8.76 -22.27
N ALA A 7 -11.09 10.07 -22.41
CA ALA A 7 -9.75 10.66 -22.28
C ALA A 7 -9.19 10.51 -20.85
N PHE A 8 -10.02 10.69 -19.82
CA PHE A 8 -9.63 10.48 -18.42
C PHE A 8 -9.27 9.02 -18.13
N GLY A 9 -10.09 8.06 -18.61
CA GLY A 9 -9.78 6.63 -18.48
C GLY A 9 -8.45 6.25 -19.15
N ILE A 10 -8.16 6.79 -20.33
CA ILE A 10 -6.87 6.58 -21.02
C ILE A 10 -5.71 7.17 -20.20
N ILE A 11 -5.86 8.38 -19.64
CA ILE A 11 -4.83 9.00 -18.81
C ILE A 11 -4.57 8.17 -17.55
N CYS A 12 -5.62 7.68 -16.87
CA CYS A 12 -5.47 6.79 -15.71
C CYS A 12 -4.73 5.49 -16.08
N VAL A 13 -5.06 4.88 -17.22
CA VAL A 13 -4.37 3.67 -17.71
C VAL A 13 -2.92 3.96 -18.06
N VAL A 14 -2.62 5.10 -18.70
CA VAL A 14 -1.25 5.49 -19.03
C VAL A 14 -0.42 5.77 -17.77
N LEU A 15 -0.99 6.45 -16.76
CA LEU A 15 -0.34 6.68 -15.47
C LEU A 15 -0.13 5.37 -14.70
N LEU A 16 -1.09 4.44 -14.77
CA LEU A 16 -0.97 3.09 -14.19
C LEU A 16 0.11 2.26 -14.87
N LEU A 17 0.27 2.36 -16.20
CA LEU A 17 1.31 1.63 -16.93
C LEU A 17 2.70 2.23 -16.72
N TYR A 18 2.79 3.57 -16.67
CA TYR A 18 4.06 4.28 -16.47
C TYR A 18 4.53 4.17 -15.00
N GLY A 19 3.64 4.39 -14.04
CA GLY A 19 3.92 4.26 -12.62
C GLY A 19 3.95 2.80 -12.15
N GLY A 20 3.15 1.92 -12.73
CA GLY A 20 3.09 0.51 -12.35
C GLY A 20 4.40 -0.22 -12.55
N ALA A 21 5.16 0.07 -13.60
CA ALA A 21 6.49 -0.49 -13.80
C ALA A 21 7.48 -0.04 -12.71
N ASP A 22 7.42 1.23 -12.28
CA ASP A 22 8.30 1.79 -11.26
C ASP A 22 7.92 1.35 -9.84
N VAL A 23 6.63 1.17 -9.55
CA VAL A 23 6.12 0.75 -8.23
C VAL A 23 6.62 -0.64 -7.80
N PHE A 24 6.90 -1.53 -8.76
CA PHE A 24 7.50 -2.84 -8.48
C PHE A 24 9.03 -2.80 -8.40
N THR A 25 9.69 -1.72 -8.85
CA THR A 25 11.16 -1.62 -8.89
C THR A 25 11.74 -0.62 -7.89
N ASN A 26 11.02 0.46 -7.58
CA ASN A 26 11.38 1.52 -6.65
C ASN A 26 10.32 1.62 -5.56
N GLN A 27 10.51 0.84 -4.49
CA GLN A 27 9.76 1.07 -3.26
C GLN A 27 10.39 2.23 -2.50
N TYR A 28 9.58 3.21 -2.13
CA TYR A 28 10.07 4.35 -1.34
C TYR A 28 10.55 3.88 0.03
N ASP A 29 11.78 4.27 0.40
CA ASP A 29 12.45 3.87 1.64
C ASP A 29 11.58 4.07 2.89
N ASP A 30 10.79 5.15 2.96
CA ASP A 30 9.92 5.45 4.09
C ASP A 30 8.82 4.39 4.30
N SER A 31 8.39 3.70 3.23
CA SER A 31 7.37 2.65 3.28
C SER A 31 7.81 1.47 4.13
N TYR A 32 9.11 1.17 4.13
CA TYR A 32 9.68 0.07 4.91
C TYR A 32 9.51 0.24 6.41
N ILE A 33 9.37 1.47 6.90
CA ILE A 33 9.03 1.70 8.30
C ILE A 33 7.70 1.02 8.62
N THR A 34 6.68 1.30 7.82
CA THR A 34 5.35 0.68 7.97
C THR A 34 5.39 -0.83 7.82
N TYR A 35 6.16 -1.35 6.86
CA TYR A 35 6.28 -2.80 6.64
C TYR A 35 6.91 -3.52 7.83
N ARG A 36 7.93 -2.91 8.43
CA ARG A 36 8.56 -3.45 9.64
C ARG A 36 7.59 -3.49 10.83
N TYR A 37 6.81 -2.42 11.03
CA TYR A 37 5.74 -2.42 12.03
C TYR A 37 4.71 -3.54 11.76
N ALA A 38 4.34 -3.75 10.49
CA ALA A 38 3.40 -4.81 10.11
C ALA A 38 3.96 -6.22 10.39
N VAL A 39 5.23 -6.47 10.06
CA VAL A 39 5.91 -7.76 10.33
C VAL A 39 6.04 -8.02 11.82
N ASN A 40 6.48 -7.04 12.60
CA ASN A 40 6.60 -7.17 14.06
C ASN A 40 5.25 -7.41 14.72
N LEU A 41 4.21 -6.67 14.29
CA LEU A 41 2.84 -6.89 14.76
C LEU A 41 2.36 -8.31 14.42
N ALA A 42 2.64 -8.79 13.20
CA ALA A 42 2.26 -10.13 12.77
C ALA A 42 2.98 -11.24 13.56
N ASN A 43 4.25 -11.04 13.91
CA ASN A 43 5.05 -11.97 14.71
C ASN A 43 4.68 -11.96 16.21
N GLY A 44 3.89 -10.99 16.66
CA GLY A 44 3.45 -10.86 18.05
C GLY A 44 4.34 -9.95 18.91
N ASP A 45 5.30 -9.26 18.32
CA ASP A 45 6.19 -8.31 19.00
C ASP A 45 5.48 -6.97 19.32
N GLY A 46 4.32 -6.74 18.68
CA GLY A 46 3.50 -5.54 18.82
C GLY A 46 3.80 -4.47 17.77
N LEU A 47 3.15 -3.31 17.89
CA LEU A 47 3.39 -2.14 17.03
C LEU A 47 4.65 -1.41 17.46
N VAL A 48 5.79 -2.00 17.12
CA VAL A 48 7.13 -1.45 17.41
C VAL A 48 8.00 -1.50 16.18
N PHE A 49 8.90 -0.54 16.03
CA PHE A 49 9.93 -0.59 15.00
C PHE A 49 11.09 -1.52 15.43
N ASN A 50 11.62 -1.31 16.64
CA ASN A 50 12.63 -2.18 17.25
C ASN A 50 12.00 -3.02 18.36
N VAL A 51 12.16 -4.35 18.28
CA VAL A 51 11.69 -5.24 19.34
C VAL A 51 12.43 -4.91 20.64
N GLY A 52 11.67 -4.70 21.72
CA GLY A 52 12.20 -4.26 23.02
C GLY A 52 12.09 -2.75 23.27
N GLU A 53 11.92 -1.93 22.23
CA GLU A 53 11.66 -0.49 22.34
C GLU A 53 10.18 -0.21 22.05
N ARG A 54 9.42 0.15 23.08
CA ARG A 54 7.99 0.44 22.95
C ARG A 54 7.76 1.89 22.53
N VAL A 55 7.99 2.15 21.25
CA VAL A 55 7.65 3.42 20.60
C VAL A 55 6.78 3.12 19.38
N ASP A 56 5.50 3.49 19.47
CA ASP A 56 4.58 3.45 18.34
C ASP A 56 4.66 4.77 17.58
N ALA A 57 5.12 4.70 16.33
CA ALA A 57 5.22 5.82 15.40
C ALA A 57 4.52 5.49 14.07
N ALA A 58 3.65 4.46 14.05
CA ALA A 58 2.94 4.09 12.84
C ALA A 58 1.99 5.22 12.43
N SER A 59 2.26 5.85 11.28
CA SER A 59 1.44 6.96 10.78
C SER A 59 0.05 6.51 10.32
N SER A 60 -0.12 5.21 10.02
CA SER A 60 -1.36 4.64 9.52
C SER A 60 -1.67 3.29 10.19
N PHE A 61 -2.34 3.34 11.34
CA PHE A 61 -2.66 2.15 12.14
C PHE A 61 -3.44 1.09 11.34
N LEU A 62 -4.57 1.47 10.73
CA LEU A 62 -5.42 0.52 9.99
C LEU A 62 -4.67 -0.14 8.84
N TYR A 63 -3.89 0.65 8.09
CA TYR A 63 -3.09 0.14 6.98
C TYR A 63 -2.04 -0.85 7.46
N THR A 64 -1.31 -0.53 8.53
CA THR A 64 -0.32 -1.41 9.17
C THR A 64 -0.96 -2.74 9.62
N VAL A 65 -2.15 -2.69 10.24
CA VAL A 65 -2.89 -3.89 10.67
C VAL A 65 -3.29 -4.75 9.48
N ILE A 66 -3.77 -4.15 8.38
CA ILE A 66 -4.10 -4.90 7.16
C ILE A 66 -2.86 -5.62 6.61
N LEU A 67 -1.74 -4.91 6.48
CA LEU A 67 -0.49 -5.53 6.03
C LEU A 67 -0.05 -6.69 6.94
N ALA A 68 -0.16 -6.52 8.27
CA ALA A 68 0.18 -7.56 9.23
C ALA A 68 -0.71 -8.81 9.09
N MET A 69 -2.01 -8.64 8.83
CA MET A 69 -2.94 -9.76 8.60
C MET A 69 -2.56 -10.57 7.35
N PHE A 70 -2.23 -9.89 6.25
CA PHE A 70 -1.84 -10.55 5.00
C PHE A 70 -0.45 -11.18 5.07
N TYR A 71 0.45 -10.60 5.85
CA TYR A 71 1.76 -11.20 6.15
C TYR A 71 1.62 -12.56 6.83
N LYS A 72 0.66 -12.73 7.75
CA LYS A 72 0.41 -14.03 8.41
C LYS A 72 0.03 -15.15 7.45
N ILE A 73 -0.51 -14.83 6.28
CA ILE A 73 -0.87 -15.81 5.24
C ILE A 73 0.15 -15.87 4.10
N GLY A 74 1.34 -15.30 4.29
CA GLY A 74 2.47 -15.42 3.38
C GLY A 74 2.56 -14.36 2.28
N ILE A 75 1.74 -13.30 2.33
CA ILE A 75 1.83 -12.18 1.38
C ILE A 75 2.76 -11.11 1.96
N SER A 76 3.80 -10.75 1.21
CA SER A 76 4.74 -9.73 1.67
C SER A 76 4.06 -8.35 1.82
N PRO A 77 4.46 -7.51 2.80
CA PRO A 77 3.86 -6.18 2.98
C PRO A 77 4.04 -5.29 1.74
N GLU A 78 5.14 -5.46 1.01
CA GLU A 78 5.45 -4.78 -0.25
C GLU A 78 4.46 -5.15 -1.35
N THR A 79 4.05 -6.42 -1.42
CA THR A 79 3.07 -6.87 -2.43
C THR A 79 1.69 -6.37 -2.06
N MET A 80 1.31 -6.49 -0.78
CA MET A 80 0.00 -6.09 -0.32
C MET A 80 -0.20 -4.56 -0.37
N SER A 81 0.85 -3.77 -0.13
CA SER A 81 0.81 -2.31 -0.26
C SER A 81 0.44 -1.87 -1.67
N ILE A 82 1.02 -2.52 -2.68
CA ILE A 82 0.74 -2.24 -4.09
C ILE A 82 -0.71 -2.63 -4.42
N ILE A 83 -1.15 -3.81 -3.99
CA ILE A 83 -2.54 -4.27 -4.20
C ILE A 83 -3.54 -3.27 -3.60
N LEU A 84 -3.31 -2.82 -2.38
CA LEU A 84 -4.18 -1.83 -1.71
C LEU A 84 -4.16 -0.48 -2.44
N SER A 85 -2.98 -0.03 -2.88
CA SER A 85 -2.83 1.24 -3.59
C SER A 85 -3.56 1.24 -4.93
N LEU A 86 -3.40 0.16 -5.71
CA LEU A 86 -4.09 -0.03 -6.99
C LEU A 86 -5.61 -0.18 -6.80
N THR A 87 -6.04 -0.90 -5.77
CA THR A 87 -7.46 -1.06 -5.45
C THR A 87 -8.09 0.27 -5.06
N SER A 88 -7.43 1.05 -4.19
CA SER A 88 -7.86 2.40 -3.79
C SER A 88 -7.99 3.33 -5.00
N LEU A 89 -6.99 3.31 -5.89
CA LEU A 89 -7.02 4.08 -7.14
C LEU A 89 -8.16 3.63 -8.07
N GLY A 90 -8.41 2.33 -8.20
CA GLY A 90 -9.53 1.82 -8.97
C GLY A 90 -10.89 2.28 -8.42
N ILE A 91 -11.06 2.23 -7.10
CA ILE A 91 -12.28 2.68 -6.43
C ILE A 91 -12.50 4.18 -6.67
N ILE A 92 -11.49 5.03 -6.51
CA ILE A 92 -11.66 6.48 -6.70
C ILE A 92 -12.00 6.80 -8.16
N CYS A 93 -11.43 6.09 -9.13
CA CYS A 93 -11.77 6.27 -10.55
C CYS A 93 -13.25 5.94 -10.83
N VAL A 94 -13.81 4.91 -10.19
CA VAL A 94 -15.24 4.56 -10.34
C VAL A 94 -16.15 5.58 -9.65
N LEU A 95 -15.77 6.07 -8.46
CA LEU A 95 -16.59 6.99 -7.68
C LEU A 95 -16.65 8.42 -8.24
N ILE A 96 -15.66 8.82 -9.04
CA ILE A 96 -15.60 10.16 -9.66
C ILE A 96 -16.40 10.23 -10.99
N ILE A 97 -16.80 9.09 -11.55
CA ILE A 97 -17.63 8.98 -12.76
C ILE A 97 -19.12 9.15 -12.43
#